data_AF-A0A3B7QWD7-F1
#
_entry.id   AF-A0A3B7QWD7-F1
#
_cell.length_a   1.000
_cell.length_b   1.000
_cell.length_c   1.000
_cell.angle_alpha   90.00
_cell.angle_beta   90.00
_cell.angle_gamma   90.00
#
_symmetry.space_group_name_H-M   'P 1'
#
loop_
_entity.id
_entity.type
_entity.pdbx_description
1 polymer ?
#
loop_
_entity_poly.entity_id
_entity_poly.type
_entity_poly.pdbx_seq_one_letter_code
_entity_poly.pdbx_strand_id
1 'polypeptide(L)'
;MTHKTKWLVFAPSGLVVIGLGVCLIQWASKRMQDGAATKDWVMAGTVALGVFNAGVSLFGRGVAESVLYQLKEKPSKEASPAKLPQD
;
A
#
# COMPACT_ATOMS: atom_id res chain seq x y z
N MET A 1 0.08 -22.69 -8.18
CA MET A 1 0.57 -21.32 -8.41
C MET A 1 1.01 -20.74 -7.08
N THR A 2 2.24 -20.24 -7.00
CA THR A 2 2.98 -20.05 -5.74
C THR A 2 2.43 -18.93 -4.85
N HIS A 3 2.37 -19.18 -3.55
CA HIS A 3 1.90 -18.29 -2.47
C HIS A 3 2.67 -16.96 -2.38
N LYS A 4 3.78 -16.80 -3.13
CA LYS A 4 4.59 -15.58 -3.21
C LYS A 4 3.90 -14.41 -3.94
N THR A 5 2.92 -14.67 -4.82
CA THR A 5 2.29 -13.62 -5.65
C THR A 5 1.17 -12.87 -4.95
N LYS A 6 0.44 -13.49 -4.01
CA LYS A 6 -0.71 -12.85 -3.34
C LYS A 6 -0.31 -11.63 -2.51
N TRP A 7 0.88 -11.69 -1.91
CA TRP A 7 1.37 -10.65 -1.03
C TRP A 7 1.93 -9.45 -1.80
N LEU A 8 2.57 -9.72 -2.93
CA LEU A 8 3.09 -8.72 -3.88
C LEU A 8 1.99 -7.91 -4.58
N VAL A 9 0.71 -8.21 -4.39
CA VAL A 9 -0.44 -7.45 -4.92
C VAL A 9 -0.93 -6.41 -3.91
N PHE A 10 -0.75 -6.61 -2.60
CA PHE A 10 -1.21 -5.67 -1.59
C PHE A 10 -0.39 -4.37 -1.57
N ALA A 11 0.92 -4.45 -1.76
CA ALA A 11 1.78 -3.27 -1.87
C ALA A 11 1.44 -2.38 -3.10
N PRO A 12 1.36 -2.90 -4.35
CA PRO A 12 1.00 -2.08 -5.50
C PRO A 12 -0.46 -1.66 -5.50
N SER A 13 -1.39 -2.47 -4.97
CA SER A 13 -2.80 -2.05 -4.86
C SER A 13 -2.98 -0.87 -3.91
N GLY A 14 -2.31 -0.88 -2.75
CA GLY A 14 -2.29 0.27 -1.84
C GLY A 14 -1.70 1.52 -2.51
N LEU A 15 -0.61 1.38 -3.26
CA LEU A 15 0.01 2.50 -3.99
C LEU A 15 -0.91 3.07 -5.09
N VAL A 16 -1.65 2.20 -5.80
CA VAL A 16 -2.64 2.63 -6.80
C VAL A 16 -3.79 3.41 -6.15
N VAL A 17 -4.29 2.96 -4.99
CA VAL A 17 -5.35 3.67 -4.25
C VAL A 17 -4.85 5.02 -3.71
N ILE A 18 -3.59 5.09 -3.25
CA ILE A 18 -2.96 6.35 -2.86
C ILE A 18 -2.90 7.31 -4.06
N GLY A 19 -2.44 6.83 -5.23
CA GLY A 19 -2.40 7.63 -6.46
C GLY A 19 -3.78 8.13 -6.88
N LEU A 20 -4.80 7.28 -6.80
CA LEU A 20 -6.20 7.66 -7.02
C LEU A 20 -6.63 8.78 -6.07
N GLY A 21 -6.31 8.67 -4.77
CA GLY A 21 -6.58 9.70 -3.76
C GLY A 21 -5.92 11.04 -4.10
N VAL A 22 -4.66 11.04 -4.54
CA VAL A 22 -3.95 12.25 -4.97
C VAL A 22 -4.60 12.89 -6.19
N CYS A 23 -5.03 12.10 -7.18
CA CYS A 23 -5.77 12.62 -8.33
C CYS A 23 -7.11 13.27 -7.93
N LEU A 24 -7.83 12.67 -6.98
CA LEU A 24 -9.08 13.23 -6.42
C LEU A 24 -8.83 14.55 -5.67
N ILE A 25 -7.73 14.66 -4.92
CA ILE A 25 -7.33 15.91 -4.25
C ILE A 25 -7.05 17.00 -5.29
N GLN A 26 -6.28 16.68 -6.33
CA GLN A 26 -5.98 17.63 -7.41
C GLN A 26 -7.26 18.06 -8.14
N TRP A 27 -8.19 17.15 -8.38
CA TRP A 27 -9.48 17.46 -9.00
C TRP A 27 -10.34 18.37 -8.11
N ALA A 28 -10.38 18.13 -6.80
CA ALA A 28 -11.06 19.02 -5.86
C ALA A 28 -10.43 20.42 -5.83
N SER A 29 -9.09 20.50 -5.87
CA SER A 29 -8.36 21.77 -5.91
C SER A 29 -8.61 22.54 -7.21
N LYS A 30 -8.69 21.84 -8.35
CA LYS A 30 -9.09 22.45 -9.63
C LYS A 30 -10.52 22.99 -9.57
N ARG A 31 -11.44 22.27 -8.93
CA ARG A 31 -12.84 22.70 -8.74
C ARG A 31 -12.94 23.95 -7.86
N MET A 32 -12.05 24.10 -6.87
CA MET A 32 -11.88 25.34 -6.10
C MET A 32 -11.40 26.50 -7.00
N GLN A 33 -10.43 26.26 -7.88
CA GLN A 33 -9.92 27.27 -8.82
C GLN A 33 -10.93 27.70 -9.87
N ASP A 34 -11.79 26.78 -10.31
CA ASP A 34 -12.88 27.04 -11.28
C ASP A 34 -14.05 27.85 -10.67
N GLY A 35 -13.96 28.25 -9.39
CA GLY A 35 -14.96 29.09 -8.74
C GLY A 35 -16.18 28.33 -8.20
N ALA A 36 -16.11 27.00 -8.05
CA ALA A 36 -17.19 26.22 -7.46
C ALA A 36 -17.43 26.59 -5.99
N ALA A 37 -18.67 26.39 -5.52
CA ALA A 37 -19.06 26.67 -4.15
C ALA A 37 -18.14 25.98 -3.14
N THR A 38 -17.79 26.68 -2.06
CA THR A 38 -16.81 26.20 -1.07
C THR A 38 -17.15 24.83 -0.51
N LYS A 39 -18.44 24.55 -0.36
CA LYS A 39 -18.96 23.29 0.15
C LYS A 39 -18.66 22.10 -0.78
N ASP A 40 -18.70 22.29 -2.10
CA ASP A 40 -18.49 21.21 -3.07
C ASP A 40 -17.03 20.76 -3.11
N TRP A 41 -16.08 21.69 -3.18
CA TRP A 41 -14.66 21.32 -3.23
C TRP A 41 -14.14 20.82 -1.88
N VAL A 42 -14.69 21.32 -0.76
CA VAL A 42 -14.37 20.80 0.58
C VAL A 42 -14.93 19.39 0.77
N MET A 43 -16.16 19.12 0.34
CA MET A 43 -16.73 17.76 0.36
C MET A 43 -15.93 16.80 -0.52
N ALA A 44 -15.61 17.21 -1.76
CA ALA A 44 -14.78 16.42 -2.67
C ALA A 44 -13.38 16.16 -2.09
N GLY A 45 -12.76 17.18 -1.48
CA GLY A 45 -11.47 17.06 -0.79
C GLY A 45 -11.54 16.12 0.42
N THR A 46 -12.62 16.15 1.18
CA THR A 46 -12.84 15.26 2.33
C THR A 46 -12.96 13.80 1.90
N VAL A 47 -13.74 13.54 0.83
CA VAL A 47 -13.84 12.20 0.24
C VAL A 47 -12.49 11.74 -0.30
N ALA A 48 -11.76 12.63 -0.98
CA ALA A 48 -10.41 12.35 -1.49
C ALA A 48 -9.43 11.99 -0.37
N LEU A 49 -9.49 12.72 0.76
CA LEU A 49 -8.69 12.44 1.96
C LEU A 49 -9.01 11.06 2.55
N GLY A 50 -10.29 10.69 2.57
CA GLY A 50 -10.74 9.37 3.02
C GLY A 50 -10.18 8.25 2.15
N VAL A 51 -10.26 8.39 0.82
CA VAL A 51 -9.69 7.43 -0.14
C VAL A 51 -8.17 7.33 0.00
N PHE A 52 -7.49 8.46 0.15
CA PHE A 52 -6.05 8.50 0.38
C PHE A 52 -5.67 7.78 1.68
N ASN A 53 -6.37 8.05 2.79
CA ASN A 53 -6.10 7.43 4.09
C ASN A 53 -6.40 5.91 4.08
N ALA A 54 -7.45 5.49 3.35
CA ALA A 54 -7.73 4.09 3.11
C ALA A 54 -6.61 3.41 2.31
N GLY A 55 -6.08 4.07 1.28
CA GLY A 55 -4.93 3.60 0.50
C GLY A 55 -3.67 3.43 1.35
N VAL A 56 -3.37 4.42 2.20
CA VAL A 56 -2.23 4.34 3.15
C VAL A 56 -2.40 3.17 4.13
N SER A 57 -3.62 2.96 4.65
CA SER A 57 -3.90 1.85 5.57
C SER A 57 -3.74 0.48 4.90
N LEU A 58 -4.20 0.35 3.65
CA LEU A 58 -4.06 -0.87 2.86
C LEU A 58 -2.60 -1.16 2.51
N PHE A 59 -1.86 -0.11 2.12
CA PHE A 59 -0.42 -0.17 1.86
C PHE A 59 0.35 -0.57 3.12
N GLY A 60 0.06 0.02 4.29
CA GLY A 60 0.74 -0.29 5.54
C GLY A 60 0.61 -1.75 5.96
N ARG A 61 -0.60 -2.32 5.87
CA ARG A 61 -0.83 -3.76 6.09
C ARG A 61 -0.06 -4.60 5.07
N GLY A 62 -0.14 -4.18 3.81
CA GLY A 62 0.60 -4.72 2.69
C GLY A 62 2.10 -4.44 2.71
N VAL A 63 2.70 -3.84 3.75
CA VAL A 63 4.15 -3.74 3.95
C VAL A 63 4.53 -4.56 5.18
N ALA A 64 3.82 -4.36 6.30
CA ALA A 64 4.04 -5.08 7.55
C ALA A 64 4.10 -6.60 7.35
N GLU A 65 3.23 -7.11 6.49
CA GLU A 65 3.07 -8.54 6.32
C GLU A 65 4.16 -9.20 5.45
N SER A 66 4.94 -8.45 4.66
CA SER A 66 6.16 -9.00 4.03
C SER A 66 7.37 -8.78 4.84
N VAL A 67 7.43 -7.70 5.61
CA VAL A 67 8.49 -7.58 6.60
C VAL A 67 8.40 -8.80 7.53
N LEU A 68 7.20 -9.14 8.01
CA LEU A 68 6.96 -10.35 8.78
C LEU A 68 7.33 -11.63 8.01
N TYR A 69 6.94 -11.75 6.74
CA TYR A 69 7.27 -12.91 5.91
C TYR A 69 8.79 -13.07 5.66
N GLN A 70 9.50 -11.99 5.35
CA GLN A 70 10.95 -11.96 5.16
C GLN A 70 11.69 -12.33 6.45
N LEU A 71 11.20 -11.86 7.59
CA LEU A 71 11.72 -12.24 8.91
C LEU A 71 11.46 -13.72 9.24
N LYS A 72 10.39 -14.33 8.69
CA LYS A 72 10.06 -15.75 8.90
C LYS A 72 10.76 -16.69 7.91
N GLU A 73 11.11 -16.23 6.72
CA GLU A 73 11.95 -16.97 5.75
C GLU A 73 13.43 -16.99 6.15
N LYS A 74 13.96 -15.92 6.78
CA LYS A 74 15.35 -15.87 7.28
C LYS A 74 15.74 -16.99 8.27
N PRO A 75 14.96 -17.37 9.30
CA PRO A 75 15.34 -18.42 10.25
C PRO A 75 15.37 -19.83 9.64
N SER A 76 14.69 -20.07 8.51
CA SER A 76 14.70 -21.41 7.87
C SER A 76 15.90 -21.64 6.96
N LYS A 77 16.57 -20.57 6.49
CA LYS A 77 17.76 -20.70 5.63
C LYS A 77 19.05 -20.85 6.43
N GLU A 78 19.08 -20.37 7.67
CA GLU A 78 20.19 -20.57 8.61
C GLU A 78 20.12 -21.90 9.37
N ALA A 79 18.96 -22.58 9.36
CA ALA A 79 18.77 -23.90 9.96
C ALA A 79 18.90 -25.07 8.96
N SER A 80 19.47 -24.85 7.77
CA SER A 80 20.01 -25.98 7.00
C SER A 80 21.36 -26.30 7.61
N PRO A 81 21.51 -27.42 8.37
CA PRO A 81 22.80 -27.77 8.92
C PRO A 81 23.76 -27.85 7.75
N ALA A 82 24.85 -27.10 7.86
CA ALA A 82 26.03 -27.32 7.04
C ALA A 82 26.26 -28.84 7.05
N LYS A 83 26.13 -29.46 5.88
CA LYS A 83 26.58 -30.84 5.67
C LYS A 83 27.98 -30.92 6.27
N LEU A 84 28.12 -31.61 7.39
CA LEU A 84 29.44 -32.05 7.83
C LEU A 84 30.00 -32.86 6.65
N PRO A 85 31.23 -32.60 6.21
CA PRO A 85 31.93 -33.57 5.38
C PRO A 85 32.02 -34.87 6.18
N GLN A 86 31.31 -35.88 5.71
CA GLN A 86 31.57 -37.27 6.07
C GLN A 86 32.64 -37.75 5.08
N ASP A 87 33.83 -37.97 5.65
CA ASP A 87 34.98 -38.74 5.15
C ASP A 87 35.72 -38.22 3.90
#